data_AF-A0A7S2UWJ5-F1
#
_entry.id   AF-A0A7S2UWJ5-F1
#
_cell.length_a   1.000
_cell.length_b   1.000
_cell.length_c   1.000
_cell.angle_alpha   90.00
_cell.angle_beta   90.00
_cell.angle_gamma   90.00
#
_symmetry.space_group_name_H-M   'P 1'
#
loop_
_entity.id
_entity.type
_entity.pdbx_description
1 polymer ?
#
loop_
_entity_poly.entity_id
_entity_poly.type
_entity_poly.pdbx_seq_one_letter_code
_entity_poly.pdbx_strand_id
1 'polypeptide(L)'
;DYSFSTCKQAGESFKVLMMTDTHYGDGDDWHEDRLDQGLNSMAAIVDQHDFLIDMGDTFMCEKVPQMCQQDLEGVHQWWFNTFARLAGNAPLFLGIGNHDGLAGYLMKEKNSGLVEPLTVLEAKKRFFALPNPSEDDTGFYTANSDSTSPTGTSGSPDDTYLQNYYAWQWGDALFVVLDPFWYTTELAPDDGWRFTLGADQHTWLVQTMQASTATFKFVYMHNHL
;
A
#
# COMPACT_ATOMS: atom_id res chain seq x y z
N ASP A 1 19.76 11.44 15.52
CA ASP A 1 18.85 12.53 15.14
C ASP A 1 18.11 12.13 13.89
N TYR A 2 16.79 12.32 13.87
CA TYR A 2 15.92 12.02 12.74
C TYR A 2 15.32 13.34 12.23
N SER A 3 15.16 13.47 10.92
CA SER A 3 14.54 14.64 10.27
C SER A 3 13.79 14.18 9.03
N PHE A 4 12.66 14.82 8.70
CA PHE A 4 11.93 14.50 7.47
C PHE A 4 11.29 15.75 6.85
N SER A 5 10.95 15.66 5.56
CA SER A 5 10.21 16.69 4.84
C SER A 5 8.71 16.58 5.14
N THR A 6 8.08 17.69 5.49
CA THR A 6 6.63 17.81 5.48
C THR A 6 6.14 18.27 4.11
N CYS A 7 4.81 18.24 3.93
CA CYS A 7 4.15 18.63 2.70
C CYS A 7 4.63 20.00 2.18
N LYS A 8 4.95 20.05 0.88
CA LYS A 8 5.36 21.28 0.20
C LYS A 8 4.18 22.20 -0.07
N GLN A 9 4.46 23.49 -0.08
CA GLN A 9 3.52 24.52 -0.50
C GLN A 9 3.36 24.52 -2.03
N ALA A 10 2.23 25.05 -2.50
CA ALA A 10 1.99 25.25 -3.92
C ALA A 10 3.12 26.09 -4.56
N GLY A 11 3.58 25.70 -5.76
CA GLY A 11 4.71 26.30 -6.46
C GLY A 11 6.10 25.80 -6.04
N GLU A 12 6.23 25.02 -4.96
CA GLU A 12 7.51 24.43 -4.58
C GLU A 12 7.80 23.15 -5.38
N SER A 13 9.07 22.97 -5.77
CA SER A 13 9.53 21.73 -6.39
C SER A 13 9.72 20.64 -5.32
N PHE A 14 9.41 19.40 -5.70
CA PHE A 14 9.59 18.23 -4.87
C PHE A 14 10.17 17.06 -5.68
N LYS A 15 10.71 16.06 -4.99
CA LYS A 15 11.19 14.81 -5.58
C LYS A 15 10.57 13.62 -4.87
N VAL A 16 10.09 12.66 -5.63
CA VAL A 16 9.49 11.42 -5.10
C VAL A 16 10.37 10.25 -5.47
N LEU A 17 10.67 9.39 -4.51
CA LEU A 17 11.31 8.10 -4.77
C LEU A 17 10.23 7.03 -4.85
N MET A 18 10.35 6.12 -5.81
CA MET A 18 9.34 5.10 -6.10
C MET A 18 9.99 3.72 -6.17
N MET A 19 9.32 2.73 -5.59
CA MET A 19 9.64 1.31 -5.74
C MET A 19 8.36 0.50 -5.94
N THR A 20 8.51 -0.68 -6.54
CA THR A 20 7.44 -1.64 -6.82
C THR A 20 8.09 -2.99 -7.09
N ASP A 21 7.32 -4.07 -6.98
CA ASP A 21 7.70 -5.38 -7.49
C ASP A 21 9.04 -5.88 -6.94
N THR A 22 9.22 -5.75 -5.63
CA THR A 22 10.41 -6.32 -4.97
C THR A 22 10.36 -7.84 -4.87
N HIS A 23 9.15 -8.40 -4.99
CA HIS A 23 8.86 -9.83 -5.12
C HIS A 23 9.55 -10.65 -4.02
N TYR A 24 9.50 -10.14 -2.79
CA TYR A 24 10.17 -10.75 -1.64
C TYR A 24 9.81 -12.23 -1.48
N GLY A 25 10.82 -13.10 -1.59
CA GLY A 25 10.65 -14.53 -1.35
C GLY A 25 9.91 -15.30 -2.45
N ASP A 26 9.71 -14.73 -3.64
CA ASP A 26 9.09 -15.40 -4.80
C ASP A 26 10.05 -16.39 -5.49
N GLY A 27 10.48 -17.41 -4.75
CA GLY A 27 11.22 -18.56 -5.27
C GLY A 27 12.38 -18.21 -6.20
N ASP A 28 12.30 -18.69 -7.45
CA ASP A 28 13.34 -18.53 -8.48
C ASP A 28 13.37 -17.12 -9.10
N ASP A 29 12.29 -16.35 -9.00
CA ASP A 29 12.19 -14.98 -9.52
C ASP A 29 12.72 -13.94 -8.51
N TRP A 30 12.81 -14.32 -7.24
CA TRP A 30 13.42 -13.49 -6.20
C TRP A 30 14.94 -13.61 -6.17
N HIS A 31 15.60 -12.45 -6.20
CA HIS A 31 17.05 -12.34 -6.17
C HIS A 31 17.48 -11.37 -5.06
N GLU A 32 17.85 -11.92 -3.90
CA GLU A 32 18.24 -11.17 -2.70
C GLU A 32 19.35 -10.13 -3.00
N ASP A 33 20.33 -10.50 -3.82
CA ASP A 33 21.43 -9.62 -4.23
C ASP A 33 20.97 -8.41 -5.06
N ARG A 34 19.96 -8.59 -5.91
CA ARG A 34 19.36 -7.49 -6.70
C ARG A 34 18.51 -6.59 -5.82
N LEU A 35 17.74 -7.17 -4.89
CA LEU A 35 16.97 -6.41 -3.91
C LEU A 35 17.91 -5.54 -3.07
N ASP A 36 18.97 -6.13 -2.51
CA ASP A 36 19.97 -5.41 -1.73
C ASP A 36 20.64 -4.30 -2.55
N GLN A 37 20.97 -4.56 -3.82
CA GLN A 37 21.54 -3.53 -4.69
C GLN A 37 20.56 -2.36 -4.91
N GLY A 38 19.28 -2.66 -5.15
CA GLY A 38 18.22 -1.67 -5.31
C GLY A 38 18.05 -0.83 -4.04
N LEU A 39 17.88 -1.49 -2.90
CA LEU A 39 17.73 -0.84 -1.59
C LEU A 39 18.94 0.03 -1.23
N ASN A 40 20.17 -0.44 -1.48
CA ASN A 40 21.38 0.34 -1.25
C ASN A 40 21.46 1.58 -2.17
N SER A 41 21.04 1.44 -3.42
CA SER A 41 20.99 2.55 -4.38
C SER A 41 19.96 3.60 -3.97
N MET A 42 18.80 3.16 -3.49
CA MET A 42 17.75 4.04 -2.96
C MET A 42 18.19 4.72 -1.67
N ALA A 43 18.82 3.99 -0.74
CA ALA A 43 19.33 4.54 0.52
C ALA A 43 20.36 5.66 0.31
N ALA A 44 21.16 5.58 -0.77
CA ALA A 44 22.13 6.61 -1.11
C ALA A 44 21.50 7.95 -1.56
N ILE A 45 20.21 7.95 -1.92
CA ILE A 45 19.53 9.14 -2.48
C ILE A 45 18.24 9.50 -1.75
N VAL A 46 17.73 8.68 -0.84
CA VAL A 46 16.43 8.85 -0.18
C VAL A 46 16.32 10.20 0.54
N ASP A 47 17.38 10.66 1.22
CA ASP A 47 17.42 11.95 1.92
C ASP A 47 17.35 13.16 0.97
N GLN A 48 17.46 12.95 -0.34
CA GLN A 48 17.28 13.97 -1.37
C GLN A 48 15.86 14.00 -1.92
N HIS A 49 14.98 13.13 -1.44
CA HIS A 49 13.58 13.00 -1.85
C HIS A 49 12.66 13.40 -0.69
N ASP A 50 11.47 13.87 -1.04
CA ASP A 50 10.49 14.36 -0.08
C ASP A 50 9.72 13.23 0.58
N PHE A 51 9.51 12.13 -0.16
CA PHE A 51 8.93 10.89 0.35
C PHE A 51 9.25 9.70 -0.56
N LEU A 52 9.06 8.51 -0.01
CA LEU A 52 9.11 7.23 -0.70
C LEU A 52 7.69 6.69 -0.89
N ILE A 53 7.38 6.18 -2.08
CA ILE A 53 6.17 5.39 -2.33
C ILE A 53 6.53 3.99 -2.81
N ASP A 54 5.95 2.99 -2.17
CA ASP A 54 5.99 1.58 -2.59
C ASP A 54 4.65 1.22 -3.27
N MET A 55 4.68 0.63 -4.46
CA MET A 55 3.47 0.43 -5.28
C MET A 55 2.91 -1.00 -5.26
N GLY A 56 3.40 -1.85 -4.38
CA GLY A 56 2.87 -3.20 -4.20
C GLY A 56 3.75 -4.30 -4.78
N ASP A 57 3.30 -5.54 -4.56
CA ASP A 57 4.08 -6.78 -4.77
C ASP A 57 5.41 -6.73 -4.00
N THR A 58 5.26 -6.37 -2.73
CA THR A 58 6.35 -6.19 -1.77
C THR A 58 6.34 -7.28 -0.72
N PHE A 59 5.17 -7.59 -0.17
CA PHE A 59 5.03 -8.56 0.91
C PHE A 59 4.84 -9.99 0.40
N MET A 60 4.34 -10.15 -0.84
CA MET A 60 4.20 -11.43 -1.55
C MET A 60 3.48 -12.53 -0.75
N CYS A 61 2.59 -12.15 0.18
CA CYS A 61 1.97 -13.08 1.11
C CYS A 61 1.10 -14.15 0.42
N GLU A 62 0.59 -13.88 -0.79
CA GLU A 62 -0.19 -14.85 -1.57
C GLU A 62 0.65 -16.03 -2.11
N LYS A 63 1.96 -15.83 -2.34
CA LYS A 63 2.85 -16.85 -2.92
C LYS A 63 3.30 -17.92 -1.94
N VAL A 64 3.15 -17.70 -0.64
CA VAL A 64 3.63 -18.61 0.40
C VAL A 64 2.46 -19.44 0.94
N PRO A 65 2.38 -20.74 0.62
CA PRO A 65 1.30 -21.57 1.10
C PRO A 65 1.37 -21.74 2.62
N GLN A 66 0.21 -21.70 3.27
CA GLN A 66 0.04 -21.99 4.70
C GLN A 66 0.86 -21.11 5.66
N MET A 67 1.07 -19.84 5.32
CA MET A 67 1.63 -18.89 6.30
C MET A 67 0.74 -18.83 7.55
N CYS A 68 1.34 -19.10 8.71
CA CYS A 68 0.67 -18.80 9.96
C CYS A 68 0.84 -17.30 10.29
N GLN A 69 0.09 -16.81 11.27
CA GLN A 69 0.18 -15.40 11.71
C GLN A 69 1.62 -14.98 12.05
N GLN A 70 2.41 -15.87 12.67
CA GLN A 70 3.80 -15.59 13.00
C GLN A 70 4.68 -15.37 11.77
N ASP A 71 4.45 -16.12 10.69
CA ASP A 71 5.20 -15.95 9.44
C ASP A 71 4.86 -14.60 8.79
N LEU A 72 3.57 -14.23 8.79
CA LEU A 72 3.12 -12.94 8.25
C LEU A 72 3.72 -11.77 9.02
N GLU A 73 3.69 -11.86 10.35
CA GLU A 73 4.33 -10.85 11.21
C GLU A 73 5.84 -10.81 10.97
N GLY A 74 6.49 -11.94 10.71
CA GLY A 74 7.90 -12.00 10.35
C GLY A 74 8.22 -11.24 9.05
N VAL A 75 7.43 -11.46 7.99
CA VAL A 75 7.59 -10.75 6.71
C VAL A 75 7.36 -9.25 6.88
N HIS A 76 6.27 -8.85 7.54
CA HIS A 76 5.96 -7.43 7.75
C HIS A 76 6.97 -6.76 8.67
N GLN A 77 7.49 -7.45 9.69
CA GLN A 77 8.56 -6.94 10.55
C GLN A 77 9.88 -6.78 9.80
N TRP A 78 10.22 -7.72 8.91
CA TRP A 78 11.41 -7.60 8.08
C TRP A 78 11.31 -6.35 7.21
N TRP A 79 10.18 -6.16 6.51
CA TRP A 79 9.93 -4.98 5.70
C TRP A 79 9.89 -3.69 6.52
N PHE A 80 9.26 -3.70 7.70
CA PHE A 80 9.27 -2.56 8.61
C PHE A 80 10.71 -2.12 8.95
N ASN A 81 11.57 -3.08 9.30
CA ASN A 81 12.98 -2.78 9.59
C ASN A 81 13.76 -2.33 8.33
N THR A 82 13.44 -2.89 7.17
CA THR A 82 14.03 -2.50 5.89
C THR A 82 13.64 -1.06 5.53
N PHE A 83 12.36 -0.71 5.63
CA PHE A 83 11.89 0.66 5.43
C PHE A 83 12.40 1.63 6.50
N ALA A 84 12.53 1.22 7.76
CA ALA A 84 13.13 2.06 8.78
C ALA A 84 14.61 2.39 8.47
N ARG A 85 15.34 1.45 7.86
CA ARG A 85 16.72 1.67 7.38
C ARG A 85 16.77 2.51 6.12
N LEU A 86 15.83 2.27 5.19
CA LEU A 86 15.80 2.94 3.90
C LEU A 86 15.24 4.37 3.99
N ALA A 87 14.15 4.55 4.72
CA ALA A 87 13.34 5.76 4.76
C ALA A 87 13.16 6.29 6.20
N GLY A 88 14.11 6.03 7.10
CA GLY A 88 14.02 6.52 8.50
C GLY A 88 13.88 8.05 8.63
N ASN A 89 14.16 8.79 7.55
CA ASN A 89 14.06 10.25 7.43
C ASN A 89 13.11 10.72 6.32
N ALA A 90 12.34 9.82 5.70
CA ALA A 90 11.40 10.16 4.63
C ALA A 90 10.03 9.53 4.92
N PRO A 91 8.91 10.27 4.75
CA PRO A 91 7.59 9.66 4.80
C PRO A 91 7.50 8.48 3.81
N LEU A 92 6.85 7.40 4.23
CA LEU A 92 6.59 6.22 3.43
C LEU A 92 5.09 6.13 3.12
N PHE A 93 4.78 5.97 1.84
CA PHE A 93 3.44 5.69 1.34
C PHE A 93 3.40 4.29 0.74
N LEU A 94 2.38 3.50 1.10
CA LEU A 94 2.24 2.12 0.65
C LEU A 94 1.03 1.95 -0.26
N GLY A 95 1.24 1.30 -1.40
CA GLY A 95 0.23 0.68 -2.24
C GLY A 95 0.00 -0.78 -1.85
N ILE A 96 -0.72 -1.47 -2.74
CA ILE A 96 -1.01 -2.90 -2.66
C ILE A 96 -0.84 -3.46 -4.06
N GLY A 97 -0.20 -4.62 -4.19
CA GLY A 97 -0.15 -5.41 -5.41
C GLY A 97 -0.96 -6.71 -5.31
N ASN A 98 -1.11 -7.42 -6.42
CA ASN A 98 -1.92 -8.65 -6.46
C ASN A 98 -1.31 -9.78 -5.62
N HIS A 99 0.01 -9.81 -5.46
CA HIS A 99 0.70 -10.84 -4.68
C HIS A 99 0.81 -10.50 -3.19
N ASP A 100 0.42 -9.30 -2.77
CA ASP A 100 0.42 -8.92 -1.35
C ASP A 100 -0.67 -9.64 -0.53
N GLY A 101 -1.56 -10.42 -1.15
CA GLY A 101 -2.51 -11.29 -0.43
C GLY A 101 -3.77 -10.59 0.08
N LEU A 102 -4.09 -9.40 -0.43
CA LEU A 102 -5.27 -8.62 -0.03
C LEU A 102 -6.46 -8.72 -1.00
N ALA A 103 -6.40 -9.61 -1.99
CA ALA A 103 -7.46 -9.74 -2.97
C ALA A 103 -8.73 -10.39 -2.39
N GLY A 104 -9.90 -9.81 -2.67
CA GLY A 104 -11.17 -10.21 -2.08
C GLY A 104 -11.61 -11.64 -2.42
N TYR A 105 -11.21 -12.18 -3.58
CA TYR A 105 -11.55 -13.55 -3.98
C TYR A 105 -10.91 -14.60 -3.07
N LEU A 106 -9.76 -14.30 -2.47
CA LEU A 106 -9.06 -15.18 -1.54
C LEU A 106 -9.88 -15.45 -0.27
N MET A 107 -10.77 -14.53 0.13
CA MET A 107 -11.68 -14.71 1.27
C MET A 107 -12.66 -15.89 1.10
N LYS A 108 -12.95 -16.27 -0.15
CA LYS A 108 -13.88 -17.37 -0.47
C LYS A 108 -13.17 -18.72 -0.55
N GLU A 109 -11.84 -18.76 -0.60
CA GLU A 109 -11.05 -19.97 -0.82
C GLU A 109 -10.58 -20.63 0.48
N LYS A 110 -11.51 -20.91 1.41
CA LYS A 110 -11.21 -21.41 2.77
C LYS A 110 -10.44 -22.75 2.85
N ASN A 111 -10.21 -23.43 1.74
CA ASN A 111 -9.50 -24.71 1.66
C ASN A 111 -8.35 -24.72 0.62
N SER A 112 -7.94 -23.58 0.08
CA SER A 112 -6.85 -23.52 -0.92
C SER A 112 -5.45 -23.63 -0.31
N GLY A 113 -5.33 -23.45 1.01
CA GLY A 113 -4.02 -23.34 1.67
C GLY A 113 -3.34 -22.00 1.43
N LEU A 114 -4.02 -21.04 0.79
CA LEU A 114 -3.57 -19.65 0.65
C LEU A 114 -3.82 -18.87 1.94
N VAL A 115 -3.11 -17.76 2.11
CA VAL A 115 -3.28 -16.85 3.24
C VAL A 115 -4.65 -16.14 3.18
N GLU A 116 -5.30 -15.98 4.33
CA GLU A 116 -6.52 -15.19 4.43
C GLU A 116 -6.21 -13.67 4.39
N PRO A 117 -6.85 -12.89 3.51
CA PRO A 117 -6.64 -11.44 3.41
C PRO A 117 -6.80 -10.66 4.71
N LEU A 118 -7.69 -11.08 5.61
CA LEU A 118 -7.85 -10.40 6.90
C LEU A 118 -6.61 -10.54 7.78
N THR A 119 -5.99 -11.71 7.82
CA THR A 119 -4.75 -11.91 8.60
C THR A 119 -3.59 -11.13 8.00
N VAL A 120 -3.54 -11.00 6.67
CA VAL A 120 -2.57 -10.13 5.99
C VAL A 120 -2.80 -8.66 6.37
N LEU A 121 -4.05 -8.20 6.32
CA LEU A 121 -4.42 -6.82 6.66
C LEU A 121 -4.07 -6.49 8.12
N GLU A 122 -4.32 -7.42 9.04
CA GLU A 122 -3.93 -7.31 10.46
C GLU A 122 -2.43 -7.13 10.63
N ALA A 123 -1.62 -7.97 9.98
CA ALA A 123 -0.17 -7.87 10.02
C ALA A 123 0.30 -6.53 9.42
N LYS A 124 -0.25 -6.12 8.27
CA LYS A 124 0.10 -4.83 7.63
C LYS A 124 -0.18 -3.65 8.55
N LYS A 125 -1.38 -3.57 9.14
CA LYS A 125 -1.77 -2.50 10.07
C LYS A 125 -1.00 -2.51 11.38
N ARG A 126 -0.52 -3.68 11.83
CA ARG A 126 0.30 -3.80 13.03
C ARG A 126 1.69 -3.17 12.88
N PHE A 127 2.26 -3.22 11.69
CA PHE A 127 3.62 -2.72 11.43
C PHE A 127 3.65 -1.35 10.74
N PHE A 128 2.62 -0.99 9.96
CA PHE A 128 2.62 0.23 9.17
C PHE A 128 1.45 1.14 9.54
N ALA A 129 1.75 2.43 9.72
CA ALA A 129 0.73 3.47 9.84
C ALA A 129 0.14 3.73 8.46
N LEU A 130 -1.07 3.23 8.22
CA LEU A 130 -1.81 3.47 6.99
C LEU A 130 -2.79 4.64 7.20
N PRO A 131 -3.13 5.40 6.15
CA PRO A 131 -4.06 6.53 6.29
C PRO A 131 -5.43 6.09 6.84
N ASN A 132 -5.77 6.64 8.00
CA ASN A 132 -7.02 6.36 8.71
C ASN A 132 -7.89 7.64 8.80
N PRO A 133 -9.08 7.68 8.16
CA PRO A 133 -9.95 8.86 8.20
C PRO A 133 -10.36 9.33 9.61
N SER A 134 -10.41 8.44 10.60
CA SER A 134 -10.75 8.86 11.97
C SER A 134 -9.60 9.51 12.73
N GLU A 135 -8.36 9.34 12.27
CA GLU A 135 -7.16 9.84 12.94
C GLU A 135 -6.56 11.07 12.24
N ASP A 136 -7.03 11.43 11.05
CA ASP A 136 -6.58 12.64 10.34
C ASP A 136 -7.31 13.89 10.83
N ASP A 137 -6.80 14.48 11.90
CA ASP A 137 -7.27 15.75 12.45
C ASP A 137 -6.86 16.98 11.60
N THR A 138 -5.94 16.79 10.65
CA THR A 138 -5.40 17.85 9.79
C THR A 138 -6.10 17.97 8.44
N GLY A 139 -6.81 16.92 8.01
CA GLY A 139 -7.35 16.81 6.65
C GLY A 139 -6.27 16.65 5.58
N PHE A 140 -5.10 16.11 5.95
CA PHE A 140 -4.00 15.88 5.03
C PHE A 140 -4.32 14.77 4.00
N TYR A 141 -5.11 13.78 4.40
CA TYR A 141 -5.58 12.69 3.57
C TYR A 141 -7.07 12.79 3.27
N THR A 142 -7.44 12.22 2.12
CA THR A 142 -8.75 11.59 1.98
C THR A 142 -8.52 10.10 1.73
N ALA A 143 -9.31 9.24 2.36
CA ALA A 143 -9.05 7.80 2.35
C ALA A 143 -10.34 6.99 2.41
N ASN A 144 -10.20 5.66 2.33
CA ASN A 144 -11.33 4.76 2.47
C ASN A 144 -12.06 4.94 3.81
N SER A 145 -13.31 5.40 3.74
CA SER A 145 -14.20 5.61 4.88
C SER A 145 -15.27 4.51 5.03
N ASP A 146 -15.13 3.37 4.35
CA ASP A 146 -15.97 2.20 4.56
C ASP A 146 -15.67 1.56 5.91
N SER A 147 -16.60 1.72 6.85
CA SER A 147 -16.57 1.13 8.19
C SER A 147 -17.38 -0.17 8.30
N THR A 148 -17.93 -0.66 7.19
CA THR A 148 -18.78 -1.85 7.14
C THR A 148 -18.01 -3.09 6.70
N SER A 149 -16.92 -2.92 5.95
CA SER A 149 -16.04 -4.01 5.59
C SER A 149 -15.30 -4.59 6.79
N PRO A 150 -14.99 -5.90 6.81
CA PRO A 150 -14.19 -6.48 7.86
C PRO A 150 -12.76 -5.94 7.80
N THR A 151 -12.25 -5.45 8.93
CA THR A 151 -10.96 -4.74 9.00
C THR A 151 -9.84 -5.56 9.65
N GLY A 152 -10.18 -6.73 10.19
CA GLY A 152 -9.31 -7.52 11.05
C GLY A 152 -9.30 -7.02 12.50
N THR A 153 -8.42 -7.58 13.32
CA THR A 153 -8.06 -7.10 14.65
C THR A 153 -6.56 -6.81 14.73
N SER A 154 -6.13 -5.64 14.26
CA SER A 154 -4.73 -5.19 14.39
C SER A 154 -4.32 -4.91 15.85
N GLY A 155 -5.29 -4.83 16.77
CA GLY A 155 -5.09 -4.39 18.15
C GLY A 155 -5.06 -2.86 18.31
N SER A 156 -5.23 -2.11 17.22
CA SER A 156 -5.44 -0.65 17.26
C SER A 156 -6.87 -0.32 17.72
N PRO A 157 -7.05 0.67 18.63
CA PRO A 157 -8.38 1.10 19.06
C PRO A 157 -9.24 1.67 17.92
N ASP A 158 -8.63 2.12 16.81
CA ASP A 158 -9.30 2.80 15.69
C ASP A 158 -9.25 1.98 14.38
N ASP A 159 -9.25 0.64 14.49
CA ASP A 159 -9.25 -0.30 13.34
C ASP A 159 -10.61 -0.41 12.63
N THR A 160 -11.29 0.72 12.46
CA THR A 160 -12.67 0.79 11.94
C THR A 160 -12.72 0.75 10.40
N TYR A 161 -11.64 1.13 9.73
CA TYR A 161 -11.60 1.24 8.26
C TYR A 161 -10.57 0.31 7.61
N LEU A 162 -10.77 -0.04 6.34
CA LEU A 162 -9.84 -0.90 5.60
C LEU A 162 -8.45 -0.29 5.37
N GLN A 163 -8.36 1.03 5.20
CA GLN A 163 -7.09 1.77 5.01
C GLN A 163 -6.29 1.31 3.78
N ASN A 164 -6.98 0.89 2.72
CA ASN A 164 -6.41 0.28 1.51
C ASN A 164 -6.27 1.23 0.31
N TYR A 165 -6.97 2.36 0.31
CA TYR A 165 -6.83 3.42 -0.71
C TYR A 165 -6.95 4.80 -0.10
N TYR A 166 -6.23 5.75 -0.68
CA TYR A 166 -6.13 7.11 -0.16
C TYR A 166 -5.51 8.07 -1.17
N ALA A 167 -5.62 9.36 -0.87
CA ALA A 167 -5.03 10.43 -1.65
C ALA A 167 -4.56 11.56 -0.73
N TRP A 168 -3.55 12.29 -1.18
CA TRP A 168 -3.02 13.48 -0.53
C TRP A 168 -2.51 14.46 -1.57
N GLN A 169 -2.39 15.73 -1.18
CA GLN A 169 -1.74 16.75 -2.01
C GLN A 169 -0.33 17.03 -1.48
N TRP A 170 0.62 17.18 -2.39
CA TRP A 170 1.99 17.60 -2.10
C TRP A 170 2.43 18.66 -3.11
N GLY A 171 2.59 19.90 -2.65
CA GLY A 171 2.78 21.05 -3.54
C GLY A 171 1.61 21.19 -4.53
N ASP A 172 1.93 21.22 -5.81
CA ASP A 172 0.95 21.36 -6.91
C ASP A 172 0.40 20.01 -7.43
N ALA A 173 0.68 18.90 -6.74
CA ALA A 173 0.32 17.56 -7.21
C ALA A 173 -0.61 16.84 -6.23
N LEU A 174 -1.69 16.27 -6.76
CA LEU A 174 -2.49 15.25 -6.09
C LEU A 174 -1.87 13.88 -6.37
N PHE A 175 -1.66 13.10 -5.32
CA PHE A 175 -1.29 11.69 -5.38
C PHE A 175 -2.46 10.83 -4.93
N VAL A 176 -2.73 9.76 -5.66
CA VAL A 176 -3.85 8.84 -5.41
C VAL A 176 -3.34 7.41 -5.48
N VAL A 177 -3.58 6.63 -4.43
CA VAL A 177 -3.28 5.20 -4.35
C VAL A 177 -4.61 4.45 -4.38
N LEU A 178 -4.76 3.56 -5.36
CA LEU A 178 -5.94 2.72 -5.56
C LEU A 178 -5.66 1.27 -5.15
N ASP A 179 -6.71 0.60 -4.68
CA ASP A 179 -6.74 -0.83 -4.41
C ASP A 179 -7.80 -1.50 -5.29
N PRO A 180 -7.40 -2.09 -6.43
CA PRO A 180 -8.30 -2.83 -7.31
C PRO A 180 -8.49 -4.29 -6.87
N PHE A 181 -7.91 -4.73 -5.76
CA PHE A 181 -7.84 -6.13 -5.35
C PHE A 181 -8.89 -6.49 -4.31
N TRP A 182 -9.06 -5.68 -3.26
CA TRP A 182 -10.00 -5.99 -2.18
C TRP A 182 -11.44 -6.19 -2.68
N TYR A 183 -11.89 -5.33 -3.60
CA TYR A 183 -13.25 -5.38 -4.14
C TYR A 183 -13.45 -6.42 -5.25
N THR A 184 -12.36 -7.05 -5.70
CA THR A 184 -12.41 -8.14 -6.68
C THR A 184 -12.68 -9.46 -5.95
N THR A 185 -13.96 -9.83 -5.81
CA THR A 185 -14.38 -11.00 -5.02
C THR A 185 -14.56 -12.29 -5.83
N GLU A 186 -14.34 -12.26 -7.14
CA GLU A 186 -14.40 -13.42 -8.02
C GLU A 186 -13.23 -13.37 -9.00
N LEU A 187 -12.45 -14.45 -9.05
CA LEU A 187 -11.39 -14.60 -10.04
C LEU A 187 -12.02 -15.10 -11.35
N ALA A 188 -11.97 -14.29 -12.40
CA ALA A 188 -12.47 -14.70 -13.71
C ALA A 188 -11.48 -15.69 -14.36
N PRO A 189 -11.94 -16.82 -14.93
CA PRO A 189 -11.04 -17.85 -15.45
C PRO A 189 -10.26 -17.45 -16.72
N ASP A 190 -10.69 -16.43 -17.47
CA ASP A 190 -10.27 -16.30 -18.89
C ASP A 190 -9.53 -15.02 -19.29
N ASP A 191 -9.32 -14.04 -18.41
CA ASP A 191 -8.37 -12.96 -18.66
C ASP A 191 -8.07 -12.24 -17.32
N GLY A 192 -6.80 -12.18 -16.90
CA GLY A 192 -6.37 -11.62 -15.61
C GLY A 192 -6.59 -10.10 -15.43
N TRP A 193 -7.61 -9.56 -16.09
CA TRP A 193 -7.90 -8.14 -16.27
C TRP A 193 -9.21 -7.70 -15.62
N ARG A 194 -9.97 -8.61 -15.00
CA ARG A 194 -11.23 -8.26 -14.31
C ARG A 194 -11.02 -7.85 -12.85
N PHE A 195 -10.08 -6.96 -12.61
CA PHE A 195 -10.01 -6.25 -11.34
C PHE A 195 -11.04 -5.12 -11.30
N THR A 196 -11.48 -4.73 -10.11
CA THR A 196 -12.43 -3.65 -9.94
C THR A 196 -12.11 -2.83 -8.70
N LEU A 197 -12.32 -1.52 -8.81
CA LEU A 197 -12.29 -0.62 -7.66
C LEU A 197 -13.50 -0.85 -6.73
N GLY A 198 -14.55 -1.52 -7.21
CA GLY A 198 -15.84 -1.51 -6.52
C GLY A 198 -16.52 -0.14 -6.58
N ALA A 199 -17.77 -0.07 -6.11
CA ALA A 199 -18.60 1.13 -6.26
C ALA A 199 -18.11 2.30 -5.39
N ASP A 200 -17.70 2.01 -4.16
CA ASP A 200 -17.35 3.04 -3.17
C ASP A 200 -16.01 3.70 -3.50
N GLN A 201 -14.96 2.94 -3.80
CA GLN A 201 -13.67 3.49 -4.22
C GLN A 201 -13.79 4.22 -5.57
N HIS A 202 -14.57 3.71 -6.53
CA HIS A 202 -14.82 4.43 -7.79
C HIS A 202 -15.51 5.77 -7.55
N THR A 203 -16.55 5.80 -6.70
CA THR A 203 -17.27 7.03 -6.35
C THR A 203 -16.35 8.02 -5.63
N TRP A 204 -15.57 7.54 -4.66
CA TRP A 204 -14.56 8.31 -3.97
C TRP A 204 -13.52 8.88 -4.94
N LEU A 205 -13.01 8.08 -5.88
CA LEU A 205 -12.03 8.52 -6.88
C LEU A 205 -12.59 9.66 -7.73
N VAL A 206 -13.82 9.51 -8.24
CA VAL A 206 -14.49 10.58 -9.01
C VAL A 206 -14.61 11.86 -8.20
N GLN A 207 -15.03 11.77 -6.94
CA GLN A 207 -15.17 12.93 -6.05
C GLN A 207 -13.82 13.60 -5.76
N THR A 208 -12.80 12.81 -5.42
CA THR A 208 -11.42 13.29 -5.18
C THR A 208 -10.86 14.01 -6.41
N MET A 209 -11.08 13.45 -7.60
CA MET A 209 -10.64 14.06 -8.86
C MET A 209 -11.38 15.36 -9.19
N GLN A 210 -12.70 15.40 -8.96
CA GLN A 210 -13.52 16.59 -9.22
C GLN A 210 -13.24 17.73 -8.24
N ALA A 211 -12.93 17.41 -6.98
CA ALA A 211 -12.62 18.39 -5.96
C ALA A 211 -11.20 18.97 -6.09
N SER A 212 -10.28 18.25 -6.71
CA SER A 212 -8.86 18.63 -6.76
C SER A 212 -8.55 19.73 -7.78
N THR A 213 -8.02 20.84 -7.27
CA THR A 213 -7.47 21.95 -8.06
C THR A 213 -5.97 21.79 -8.38
N ALA A 214 -5.35 20.68 -7.96
CA ALA A 214 -3.93 20.42 -8.20
C ALA A 214 -3.61 20.39 -9.70
N THR A 215 -2.49 21.00 -10.08
CA THR A 215 -1.99 21.08 -11.46
C THR A 215 -1.66 19.69 -12.00
N PHE A 216 -1.03 18.86 -11.18
CA PHE A 216 -0.67 17.49 -11.52
C PHE A 216 -1.51 16.50 -10.73
N LYS A 217 -1.80 15.35 -11.34
CA LYS A 217 -2.55 14.26 -10.73
C LYS A 217 -1.83 12.95 -11.06
N PHE A 218 -1.26 12.32 -10.05
CA PHE A 218 -0.59 11.03 -10.15
C PHE A 218 -1.50 9.96 -9.56
N VAL A 219 -1.93 9.02 -10.39
CA VAL A 219 -2.81 7.92 -9.99
C VAL A 219 -2.02 6.63 -10.06
N TYR A 220 -1.97 5.93 -8.94
CA TYR A 220 -1.23 4.72 -8.77
C TYR A 220 -2.18 3.55 -8.56
N MET A 221 -1.97 2.52 -9.36
CA MET A 221 -2.71 1.28 -9.36
C MET A 221 -1.76 0.22 -9.90
N HIS A 222 -1.61 -0.87 -9.18
CA HIS A 222 -0.57 -1.86 -9.45
C HIS A 222 -0.79 -2.55 -10.82
N ASN A 223 -2.02 -3.02 -11.07
CA ASN A 223 -2.40 -3.61 -12.35
C ASN A 223 -3.21 -2.63 -13.20
N HIS A 224 -3.10 -2.74 -14.52
CA HIS A 224 -4.03 -2.04 -15.40
C HIS A 224 -5.41 -2.72 -15.35
N LEU A 225 -6.48 -1.91 -15.30
CA LEU A 225 -7.87 -2.34 -15.46
C LEU A 225 -8.20 -2.63 -16.93
#